data_AF-A0A2X3CWI8-F1
#
_entry.id   AF-A0A2X3CWI8-F1
#
_cell.length_a   1.000
_cell.length_b   1.000
_cell.length_c   1.000
_cell.angle_alpha   90.00
_cell.angle_beta   90.00
_cell.angle_gamma   90.00
#
_symmetry.space_group_name_H-M   'P 1'
#
loop_
_entity.id
_entity.type
_entity.pdbx_description
1 polymer ?
#
loop_
_entity_poly.entity_id
_entity_poly.type
_entity_poly.pdbx_seq_one_letter_code
_entity_poly.pdbx_strand_id
1 'polypeptide(L)'
;MRSLLSRNPSLEASAIDDIYWGCVQQTLEQGFNIARNAALLAEIPHSVPANTVNRLCGSSMQALHDAARMIMTGDASVCLIGGVRAHGPCANEPRRRFPSGPQPQRGKGGRDDGADCGDAGTSAWY
;
A
#
# COMPACT_ATOMS: atom_id res chain seq x y z
N MET A 1 8.97 -6.03 -3.31
CA MET A 1 8.80 -7.42 -2.83
C MET A 1 9.55 -8.41 -3.72
N ARG A 2 9.23 -8.52 -5.02
CA ARG A 2 9.93 -9.40 -5.98
C ARG A 2 11.46 -9.32 -5.91
N SER A 3 12.02 -8.11 -5.87
CA SER A 3 13.49 -7.91 -5.80
C SER A 3 14.15 -8.45 -4.53
N LEU A 4 13.43 -8.54 -3.40
CA LEU A 4 13.97 -9.15 -2.18
C LEU A 4 14.05 -10.67 -2.32
N LEU A 5 13.02 -11.29 -2.90
CA LEU A 5 13.01 -12.73 -3.18
C LEU A 5 14.08 -13.09 -4.21
N SER A 6 14.21 -12.32 -5.30
CA SER A 6 15.23 -12.60 -6.33
C SER A 6 16.67 -12.46 -5.82
N ARG A 7 16.91 -11.62 -4.82
CA ARG A 7 18.22 -11.46 -4.18
C ARG A 7 18.55 -12.58 -3.18
N ASN A 8 17.55 -13.34 -2.74
CA ASN A 8 17.68 -14.38 -1.72
C ASN A 8 17.07 -15.70 -2.25
N PRO A 9 17.71 -16.37 -3.22
CA PRO A 9 17.16 -17.56 -3.86
C PRO A 9 17.02 -18.77 -2.92
N SER A 10 17.67 -18.75 -1.75
CA SER A 10 17.53 -19.77 -0.71
C SER A 10 16.26 -19.62 0.12
N LEU A 11 15.51 -18.52 -0.03
CA LEU A 11 14.27 -18.27 0.68
C LEU A 11 13.08 -18.61 -0.22
N GLU A 12 12.37 -19.67 0.12
CA GLU A 12 11.10 -20.00 -0.52
C GLU A 12 10.03 -18.97 -0.16
N ALA A 13 9.30 -18.46 -1.16
CA ALA A 13 8.28 -17.43 -0.94
C ALA A 13 7.11 -17.92 -0.06
N SER A 14 6.84 -19.22 -0.05
CA SER A 14 5.82 -19.86 0.78
C SER A 14 6.23 -20.00 2.25
N ALA A 15 7.52 -19.81 2.57
CA ALA A 15 8.01 -19.85 3.95
C ALA A 15 7.80 -18.52 4.70
N ILE A 16 7.27 -17.49 4.04
CA ILE A 16 6.90 -16.23 4.68
C ILE A 16 5.58 -16.44 5.43
N ASP A 17 5.60 -16.21 6.74
CA ASP A 17 4.45 -16.41 7.62
C ASP A 17 3.50 -15.20 7.63
N ASP A 18 4.01 -13.97 7.49
CA ASP A 18 3.20 -12.76 7.32
C ASP A 18 3.98 -11.62 6.66
N ILE A 19 3.25 -10.67 6.07
CA ILE A 19 3.79 -9.46 5.45
C ILE A 19 3.21 -8.23 6.14
N TYR A 20 4.06 -7.45 6.80
CA TYR A 20 3.69 -6.19 7.42
C TYR A 20 4.14 -5.01 6.57
N TRP A 21 3.20 -4.18 6.10
CA TRP A 21 3.52 -3.05 5.22
C TRP A 21 2.97 -1.73 5.74
N GLY A 22 3.84 -0.77 6.00
CA GLY A 22 3.45 0.55 6.46
C GLY A 22 2.83 1.41 5.35
N CYS A 23 1.61 1.93 5.55
CA CYS A 23 1.02 2.95 4.68
C CYS A 23 0.08 3.86 5.47
N VAL A 24 0.25 5.18 5.31
CA VAL A 24 -0.50 6.19 6.08
C VAL A 24 -1.83 6.53 5.43
N GLN A 25 -1.84 6.75 4.11
CA GLN A 25 -3.04 7.17 3.40
C GLN A 25 -3.61 6.01 2.60
N GLN A 26 -4.46 5.23 3.26
CA GLN A 26 -5.00 3.98 2.72
C GLN A 26 -6.30 4.21 1.95
N THR A 27 -6.22 5.02 0.90
CA THR A 27 -7.34 5.32 0.00
C THR A 27 -6.90 5.12 -1.43
N LEU A 28 -7.87 4.98 -2.34
CA LEU A 28 -7.61 4.84 -3.78
C LEU A 28 -6.63 3.69 -4.06
N GLU A 29 -5.53 3.94 -4.78
CA GLU A 29 -4.52 2.94 -5.12
C GLU A 29 -3.79 2.34 -3.92
N GLN A 30 -3.77 3.04 -2.78
CA GLN A 30 -3.17 2.58 -1.53
C GLN A 30 -4.22 1.99 -0.57
N GLY A 31 -5.49 1.93 -0.98
CA GLY A 31 -6.59 1.40 -0.21
C GLY A 31 -6.64 -0.13 -0.18
N PHE A 32 -7.63 -0.64 0.54
CA PHE A 32 -8.03 -2.06 0.52
C PHE A 32 -6.88 -3.04 0.76
N ASN A 33 -6.10 -2.77 1.82
CA ASN A 33 -4.92 -3.56 2.21
C ASN A 33 -3.84 -3.63 1.10
N ILE A 34 -3.15 -2.50 0.89
CA ILE A 34 -2.06 -2.42 -0.09
C ILE A 34 -0.94 -3.46 0.11
N ALA A 35 -0.70 -3.94 1.35
CA ALA A 35 0.25 -5.03 1.59
C ALA A 35 -0.13 -6.29 0.81
N ARG A 36 -1.42 -6.66 0.88
CA ARG A 36 -1.94 -7.82 0.17
C ARG A 36 -1.95 -7.64 -1.34
N ASN A 37 -2.40 -6.48 -1.81
CA ASN A 37 -2.42 -6.18 -3.25
C ASN A 37 -1.01 -6.22 -3.84
N ALA A 38 -0.02 -5.64 -3.15
CA ALA A 38 1.38 -5.66 -3.57
C ALA A 38 1.98 -7.09 -3.55
N ALA A 39 1.64 -7.91 -2.56
CA ALA A 39 2.10 -9.29 -2.47
C ALA A 39 1.61 -10.15 -3.66
N LEU A 40 0.33 -10.01 -4.03
CA LEU A 40 -0.25 -10.70 -5.18
C LEU A 40 0.38 -10.25 -6.50
N LEU A 41 0.59 -8.94 -6.68
CA LEU A 41 1.29 -8.40 -7.86
C LEU A 41 2.76 -8.83 -7.93
N ALA A 42 3.37 -9.12 -6.79
CA ALA A 42 4.72 -9.66 -6.70
C ALA A 42 4.79 -11.20 -6.84
N GLU A 43 3.65 -11.85 -7.11
CA GLU A 43 3.51 -13.30 -7.28
C GLU A 43 3.93 -14.10 -6.02
N ILE A 44 3.77 -13.50 -4.84
CA ILE A 44 3.89 -14.22 -3.58
C ILE A 44 2.67 -15.16 -3.44
N PRO A 45 2.85 -16.42 -2.98
CA PRO A 45 1.75 -17.36 -2.83
C PRO A 45 0.58 -16.78 -2.03
N HIS A 46 -0.64 -17.05 -2.49
CA HIS A 46 -1.85 -16.54 -1.85
C HIS A 46 -2.08 -17.10 -0.43
N SER A 47 -1.38 -18.17 -0.05
CA SER A 47 -1.37 -18.71 1.31
C SER A 47 -0.68 -17.79 2.32
N VAL A 48 0.24 -16.93 1.87
CA VAL A 48 0.97 -15.98 2.74
C VAL A 48 0.04 -14.80 3.08
N PRO A 49 -0.28 -14.54 4.36
CA PRO A 49 -1.07 -13.39 4.76
C PRO A 49 -0.30 -12.08 4.61
N ALA A 50 -1.02 -10.96 4.63
CA ALA A 50 -0.43 -9.63 4.56
C ALA A 50 -1.34 -8.59 5.22
N ASN A 51 -0.76 -7.65 5.94
CA ASN A 51 -1.49 -6.55 6.58
C ASN A 51 -0.83 -5.19 6.34
N THR A 52 -1.67 -4.16 6.23
CA THR A 52 -1.22 -2.77 6.14
C THR A 52 -1.35 -2.11 7.50
N VAL A 53 -0.27 -1.55 8.02
CA VAL A 53 -0.24 -0.87 9.32
C VAL A 53 -0.14 0.66 9.17
N ASN A 54 -0.75 1.38 10.10
CA ASN A 54 -0.72 2.84 10.13
C ASN A 54 -0.34 3.37 11.52
N ARG A 55 0.85 3.95 11.62
CA ARG A 55 1.32 4.77 12.74
C ARG A 55 1.93 6.08 12.24
N LEU A 56 1.24 6.73 11.31
CA LEU A 56 1.72 7.96 10.65
C LEU A 56 3.15 7.78 10.10
N CYS A 57 4.06 8.70 10.40
CA CYS A 57 5.45 8.64 9.93
C CYS A 57 6.17 7.35 10.35
N GLY A 58 5.73 6.71 11.43
CA GLY A 58 6.32 5.49 11.98
C GLY A 58 5.71 4.18 11.47
N SER A 59 4.85 4.18 10.44
CA SER A 59 4.13 2.98 10.01
C SER A 59 5.05 1.80 9.63
N SER A 60 6.14 2.03 8.90
CA SER A 60 7.07 0.95 8.53
C SER A 60 7.92 0.47 9.71
N MET A 61 8.21 1.34 10.68
CA MET A 61 8.86 0.95 11.93
C MET A 61 7.91 0.15 12.82
N GLN A 62 6.61 0.50 12.82
CA GLN A 62 5.58 -0.29 13.49
C GLN A 62 5.45 -1.68 12.86
N ALA A 63 5.46 -1.78 11.53
CA ALA A 63 5.50 -3.07 10.82
C ALA A 63 6.69 -3.94 11.27
N LEU A 64 7.87 -3.34 11.42
CA LEU A 64 9.04 -4.03 11.95
C LEU A 64 8.82 -4.53 13.38
N HIS A 65 8.29 -3.69 14.27
CA HIS A 65 8.04 -4.10 15.66
C HIS A 65 7.02 -5.23 15.78
N ASP A 66 5.96 -5.21 14.97
CA ASP A 66 4.91 -6.24 15.01
C ASP A 66 5.45 -7.58 14.46
N ALA A 67 6.18 -7.55 13.35
CA ALA A 67 6.87 -8.73 12.82
C ALA A 67 7.90 -9.30 13.81
N ALA A 68 8.70 -8.44 14.44
CA ALA A 68 9.68 -8.87 15.43
C ALA A 68 8.99 -9.54 16.64
N ARG A 69 7.86 -9.01 17.10
CA ARG A 69 7.07 -9.63 18.18
C ARG A 69 6.53 -11.00 17.78
N MET A 70 5.99 -11.13 16.57
CA MET A 70 5.49 -12.40 16.05
C MET A 70 6.59 -13.47 16.00
N ILE A 71 7.82 -13.09 15.62
CA ILE A 71 8.98 -13.98 15.65
C ILE A 71 9.37 -14.31 17.10
N MET A 72 9.38 -13.32 17.99
CA MET A 72 9.73 -13.51 19.40
C MET A 72 8.72 -14.39 20.16
N THR A 73 7.44 -14.35 19.80
CA THR A 73 6.39 -15.22 20.38
C THR A 73 6.39 -16.62 19.78
N GLY A 74 7.12 -16.85 18.69
CA GLY A 74 7.16 -18.12 17.97
C GLY A 74 5.99 -18.34 17.02
N ASP A 75 5.18 -17.30 16.77
CA ASP A 75 4.05 -17.35 15.83
C ASP A 75 4.50 -17.28 14.36
N ALA A 76 5.72 -16.77 14.11
CA ALA A 76 6.36 -16.76 12.80
C ALA A 76 7.86 -17.08 12.90
N SER A 77 8.41 -17.59 11.80
CA SER A 77 9.84 -17.76 11.58
C SER A 77 10.40 -16.73 10.59
N VAL A 78 9.60 -16.36 9.57
CA VAL A 78 10.01 -15.40 8.54
C VAL A 78 8.87 -14.43 8.25
N CYS A 79 9.15 -13.13 8.36
CA CYS A 79 8.20 -12.08 7.99
C CYS A 79 8.82 -11.14 6.94
N LEU A 80 7.99 -10.62 6.04
CA LEU A 80 8.39 -9.57 5.11
C LEU A 80 7.91 -8.21 5.63
N ILE A 81 8.82 -7.24 5.72
CA ILE A 81 8.51 -5.91 6.26
C ILE A 81 8.83 -4.81 5.25
N GLY A 82 8.09 -3.70 5.33
CA GLY A 82 8.40 -2.50 4.56
C GLY A 82 7.34 -1.43 4.69
N GLY A 83 7.26 -0.56 3.69
CA GLY A 83 6.24 0.47 3.62
C GLY A 83 6.25 1.20 2.29
N VAL A 84 5.12 1.83 1.98
CA VAL A 84 4.96 2.65 0.78
C VAL A 84 4.18 3.91 1.13
N ARG A 85 4.53 4.97 0.40
CA ARG A 85 3.82 6.23 0.41
C ARG A 85 3.87 6.76 -1.02
N ALA A 86 2.71 6.92 -1.65
CA ALA A 86 2.61 7.67 -2.89
C ALA A 86 2.06 9.08 -2.59
N HIS A 87 2.71 10.09 -3.18
CA HIS A 87 2.29 11.49 -3.18
C HIS A 87 1.97 11.89 -4.62
N GLY A 88 1.00 11.19 -5.21
CA GLY A 88 0.48 11.49 -6.55
C GLY A 88 -0.85 12.26 -6.49
N PRO A 89 -1.48 12.53 -7.65
CA PRO A 89 -2.78 13.22 -7.74
C PRO A 89 -3.86 12.59 -6.83
N CYS A 90 -3.81 11.27 -6.65
CA CYS A 90 -4.69 10.52 -5.76
C CYS A 90 -4.56 10.93 -4.29
N ALA A 91 -3.38 11.38 -3.87
CA ALA A 91 -3.20 11.89 -2.51
C ALA A 91 -3.84 13.26 -2.30
N ASN A 92 -4.13 13.94 -3.40
CA ASN A 92 -4.64 15.30 -3.45
C ASN A 92 -6.02 15.37 -4.12
N GLU A 93 -6.67 14.24 -4.42
CA GLU A 93 -8.03 14.26 -4.90
C GLU A 93 -8.89 14.81 -3.76
N PRO A 94 -9.50 15.99 -3.91
CA PRO A 94 -10.31 16.57 -2.86
C PRO A 94 -11.39 15.54 -2.56
N ARG A 95 -11.47 15.07 -1.30
CA ARG A 95 -12.56 14.19 -0.82
C ARG A 95 -13.82 14.65 -1.53
N ARG A 96 -14.36 13.85 -2.48
CA ARG A 96 -15.66 14.17 -3.06
C ARG A 96 -16.60 14.26 -1.88
N ARG A 97 -16.92 15.50 -1.52
CA ARG A 97 -17.71 15.80 -0.33
C ARG A 97 -19.01 15.07 -0.58
N PHE A 98 -19.37 14.13 0.30
CA PHE A 98 -20.73 13.58 0.30
C PHE A 98 -21.68 14.78 0.22
N PRO A 99 -22.55 14.87 -0.80
CA PRO A 99 -23.35 16.07 -0.99
C PRO A 99 -24.32 16.20 0.19
N SER A 100 -23.99 17.07 1.13
CA SER A 100 -24.90 17.48 2.19
C SER A 100 -25.86 18.52 1.61
N GLY A 101 -26.95 18.05 0.98
CA GLY A 101 -28.10 18.88 0.61
C GLY A 101 -28.44 18.92 -0.90
N PRO A 102 -29.63 19.44 -1.25
CA PRO A 102 -30.16 19.38 -2.60
C PRO A 102 -29.39 20.30 -3.56
N GLN A 103 -29.08 19.79 -4.76
CA GLN A 103 -28.29 20.49 -5.76
C GLN A 103 -29.05 21.68 -6.39
N PRO A 104 -28.45 22.87 -6.52
CA PRO A 104 -28.98 23.92 -7.38
C PRO A 104 -28.71 23.61 -8.86
N GLN A 105 -29.66 23.97 -9.72
CA GLN A 105 -29.67 23.58 -11.13
C GLN A 105 -28.49 24.15 -11.94
N ARG A 106 -27.93 23.24 -12.75
CA ARG A 106 -26.92 23.32 -13.80
C ARG A 106 -26.81 24.67 -14.55
N GLY A 107 -25.61 25.26 -14.56
CA GLY A 107 -25.16 26.26 -15.54
C GLY A 107 -24.06 25.66 -16.43
N LYS A 108 -24.19 25.82 -17.75
CA LYS A 108 -23.32 25.24 -18.79
C LYS A 108 -21.96 25.95 -18.84
N GLY A 109 -20.86 25.18 -18.87
CA GLY A 109 -19.51 25.66 -19.20
C GLY A 109 -18.51 24.52 -19.07
N GLY A 110 -18.18 23.87 -20.19
CA GLY A 110 -17.35 22.68 -20.22
C GLY A 110 -15.87 22.94 -19.91
N ARG A 111 -15.29 21.97 -19.21
CA ARG A 111 -13.89 21.55 -19.36
C ARG A 111 -13.77 20.17 -18.70
N ASP A 112 -13.99 19.16 -19.53
CA ASP A 112 -13.73 17.76 -19.20
C ASP A 112 -12.21 17.56 -19.34
N ASP A 113 -11.46 18.03 -18.35
CA ASP A 113 -10.01 17.90 -18.32
C ASP A 113 -9.69 16.50 -17.76
N GLY A 114 -9.94 15.49 -18.58
CA GLY A 114 -9.42 14.14 -18.36
C GLY A 114 -7.90 14.21 -18.35
N ALA A 115 -7.30 14.39 -17.18
CA ALA A 115 -5.88 14.23 -16.97
C ALA A 115 -5.56 12.74 -17.10
N ASP A 116 -5.11 12.39 -18.29
CA ASP A 116 -4.46 11.14 -18.65
C ASP A 116 -3.44 10.71 -17.59
N CYS A 117 -3.60 9.48 -17.08
CA CYS A 117 -2.74 8.85 -16.07
C CYS A 117 -1.33 8.49 -16.59
N GLY A 118 -0.98 8.88 -17.83
CA GLY A 118 0.20 8.38 -18.56
C GLY A 118 1.58 8.82 -18.05
N ASP A 119 1.72 9.91 -17.29
CA ASP A 119 3.02 10.56 -17.09
C ASP A 119 3.46 10.76 -15.62
N ALA A 120 2.99 9.92 -14.69
CA ALA A 120 3.52 9.93 -13.32
C ALA A 120 4.86 9.17 -13.26
N GLY A 121 5.93 9.87 -13.65
CA GLY A 121 7.31 9.44 -13.45
C GLY A 121 7.52 8.97 -12.01
N THR A 122 7.97 7.73 -11.87
CA THR A 122 8.51 7.16 -10.63
C THR A 122 9.66 8.03 -10.13
N SER A 123 9.37 8.98 -9.26
CA SER A 123 10.40 9.55 -8.38
C SER A 123 10.66 8.53 -7.28
N ALA A 124 11.52 7.58 -7.60
CA ALA A 124 12.29 6.87 -6.60
C ALA A 124 13.12 7.92 -5.85
N TRP A 125 12.81 8.14 -4.58
CA TRP A 125 13.84 8.58 -3.65
C TRP A 125 14.69 7.35 -3.34
N TYR A 126 15.68 7.14 -4.21
CA TYR A 126 17.01 6.53 -4.08
C TYR A 126 17.48 6.05 -5.45
#